data_AF-A0A951Q4P1-F1
#
_entry.id   AF-A0A951Q4P1-F1
#
_cell.length_a   1.000
_cell.length_b   1.000
_cell.length_c   1.000
_cell.angle_alpha   90.00
_cell.angle_beta   90.00
_cell.angle_gamma   90.00
#
_symmetry.space_group_name_H-M   'P 1'
#
loop_
_entity.id
_entity.type
_entity.pdbx_description
1 polymer ?
#
loop_
_entity_poly.entity_id
_entity_poly.type
_entity_poly.pdbx_seq_one_letter_code
_entity_poly.pdbx_strand_id
1 'polypeptide(L)'
;MSESPEAYQTTNTTESPNPDTVGAVSDFVTALNTFAWKSDYIKFCEVLGFTPDSYAEEKYQQFREMISYLDCFDSESLAKMIEAGQ
;
A
#
# COMPACT_ATOMS: atom_id res chain seq x y z
N MET A 1 -24.70 11.20 27.89
CA MET A 1 -24.46 9.81 27.49
C MET A 1 -22.99 9.58 27.68
N SER A 2 -22.61 8.81 28.71
CA SER A 2 -21.22 8.41 28.92
C SER A 2 -20.99 7.19 28.03
N GLU A 3 -20.24 7.37 26.95
CA GLU A 3 -19.74 6.22 26.19
C GLU A 3 -18.75 5.48 27.10
N SER A 4 -19.19 4.31 27.57
CA SER A 4 -18.32 3.35 28.22
C SER A 4 -17.28 2.92 27.18
N PRO A 5 -15.97 2.95 27.47
CA PRO A 5 -15.00 2.36 26.57
C PRO A 5 -15.25 0.86 26.60
N GLU A 6 -16.00 0.35 25.64
CA GLU A 6 -15.95 -1.07 25.31
C GLU A 6 -14.49 -1.34 24.98
N ALA A 7 -13.80 -1.99 25.93
CA ALA A 7 -12.47 -2.49 25.73
C ALA A 7 -12.54 -3.41 24.52
N TYR A 8 -12.08 -2.93 23.36
CA TYR A 8 -11.76 -3.80 22.25
C TYR A 8 -10.89 -4.90 22.84
N GLN A 9 -11.40 -6.12 22.88
CA GLN A 9 -10.58 -7.29 23.15
C GLN A 9 -9.61 -7.37 21.98
N THR A 10 -8.49 -6.67 22.09
CA THR A 10 -7.32 -6.94 21.29
C THR A 10 -6.89 -8.34 21.68
N THR A 11 -7.30 -9.32 20.87
CA THR A 11 -6.49 -10.53 20.73
C THR A 11 -5.14 -10.02 20.25
N ASN A 12 -4.24 -9.78 21.20
CA ASN A 12 -2.86 -9.47 20.97
C ASN A 12 -2.25 -10.70 20.30
N THR A 13 -2.46 -10.82 19.00
CA THR A 13 -1.60 -11.64 18.16
C THR A 13 -0.35 -10.80 17.98
N THR A 14 0.47 -10.76 19.03
CA THR A 14 1.86 -10.29 18.99
C THR A 14 2.72 -11.34 18.29
N GLU A 15 2.17 -11.98 17.26
CA GLU A 15 2.94 -12.88 16.41
C GLU A 15 3.57 -12.00 15.33
N SER A 16 4.85 -12.24 15.09
CA SER A 16 5.50 -11.72 13.91
C SER A 16 4.74 -12.22 12.68
N PRO A 17 4.48 -11.38 11.68
CA PRO A 17 3.80 -11.80 10.46
C PRO A 17 4.60 -12.91 9.79
N ASN A 18 3.93 -13.71 8.96
CA ASN A 18 4.59 -14.74 8.19
C ASN A 18 5.73 -14.10 7.35
N PRO A 19 6.97 -14.62 7.44
CA PRO A 19 8.10 -14.09 6.67
C PRO A 19 7.85 -14.05 5.16
N ASP A 20 7.05 -14.98 4.63
CA ASP A 20 6.65 -14.97 3.21
C ASP A 20 5.78 -13.75 2.89
N THR A 21 4.87 -13.37 3.79
CA THR A 21 4.06 -12.15 3.65
C THR A 21 4.94 -10.91 3.69
N VAL A 22 5.89 -10.85 4.63
CA VAL A 22 6.84 -9.72 4.73
C VAL A 22 7.67 -9.59 3.47
N GLY A 23 8.17 -10.70 2.93
CA GLY A 23 8.91 -10.73 1.67
C GLY A 23 8.07 -10.22 0.49
N ALA A 24 6.84 -10.73 0.34
CA ALA A 24 5.93 -10.31 -0.72
C ALA A 24 5.58 -8.82 -0.64
N VAL A 25 5.36 -8.29 0.56
CA VAL A 25 5.12 -6.85 0.79
C VAL A 25 6.34 -6.02 0.42
N SER A 26 7.53 -6.44 0.86
CA SER A 26 8.77 -5.73 0.57
C SER A 26 9.02 -5.65 -0.94
N ASP A 27 8.84 -6.78 -1.64
CA ASP A 27 8.98 -6.86 -3.10
C ASP A 27 7.94 -5.98 -3.80
N PHE A 28 6.68 -5.99 -3.35
CA PHE A 28 5.60 -5.17 -3.90
C PHE A 28 5.90 -3.68 -3.77
N VAL A 29 6.23 -3.21 -2.56
CA VAL A 29 6.54 -1.80 -2.30
C VAL A 29 7.77 -1.37 -3.10
N THR A 30 8.82 -2.20 -3.14
CA THR A 30 10.04 -1.90 -3.89
C THR A 30 9.80 -1.80 -5.40
N ALA A 31 9.02 -2.71 -5.96
CA ALA A 31 8.70 -2.73 -7.38
C ALA A 31 7.90 -1.48 -7.78
N LEU A 32 6.89 -1.12 -7.00
CA LEU A 32 6.06 0.05 -7.26
C LEU A 32 6.84 1.37 -7.09
N ASN A 33 7.68 1.49 -6.07
CA ASN A 33 8.57 2.63 -5.90
C ASN A 33 9.55 2.78 -7.07
N THR A 34 10.15 1.66 -7.49
CA THR A 34 11.06 1.63 -8.65
C THR A 34 10.34 2.09 -9.92
N PHE A 35 9.11 1.64 -10.12
CA PHE A 35 8.29 2.07 -11.25
C PHE A 35 7.99 3.58 -11.17
N ALA A 36 7.57 4.08 -10.00
CA ALA A 36 7.28 5.50 -9.79
C ALA A 36 8.51 6.41 -9.96
N TRP A 37 9.71 5.90 -9.65
CA TRP A 37 10.96 6.63 -9.87
C TRP A 37 11.35 6.70 -11.35
N LYS A 38 11.13 5.63 -12.09
CA LYS A 38 11.57 5.49 -13.50
C LYS A 38 10.54 5.95 -14.53
N SER A 39 9.29 6.16 -14.12
CA SER A 39 8.18 6.39 -15.04
C SER A 39 7.59 7.77 -14.84
N ASP A 40 7.32 8.44 -15.95
CA ASP A 40 6.50 9.65 -15.99
C ASP A 40 5.03 9.30 -16.30
N TYR A 41 4.19 10.33 -16.43
CA TYR A 41 2.77 10.18 -16.75
C TYR A 41 2.53 9.40 -18.05
N ILE A 42 3.34 9.63 -19.10
CA ILE A 42 3.18 8.95 -20.38
C ILE A 42 3.50 7.47 -20.24
N LYS A 43 4.58 7.13 -19.54
CA LYS A 43 4.95 5.73 -19.30
C LYS A 43 3.94 5.02 -18.42
N PHE A 44 3.37 5.72 -17.43
CA PHE A 44 2.25 5.22 -16.62
C PHE A 44 1.04 4.87 -17.49
N CYS A 45 0.63 5.78 -18.38
CA CYS A 45 -0.47 5.53 -19.31
C CYS A 45 -0.19 4.35 -20.24
N GLU A 46 1.02 4.26 -20.80
CA GLU A 46 1.44 3.17 -21.70
C GLU A 46 1.33 1.80 -21.01
N VAL A 47 1.85 1.68 -19.79
CA VAL A 47 1.87 0.41 -19.04
C VAL A 47 0.46 -0.03 -18.63
N LEU A 48 -0.41 0.91 -18.26
CA LEU A 48 -1.78 0.60 -17.85
C LEU A 48 -2.78 0.57 -19.01
N GLY A 49 -2.34 0.87 -20.24
CA GLY A 49 -3.21 0.96 -21.42
C GLY A 49 -4.22 2.10 -21.34
N PHE A 50 -3.89 3.18 -20.61
CA PHE A 50 -4.75 4.36 -20.52
C PHE A 50 -4.54 5.29 -21.71
N THR A 51 -5.64 5.89 -22.16
CA THR A 51 -5.57 7.09 -23.01
C THR A 51 -5.09 8.27 -22.14
N PRO A 52 -4.10 9.06 -22.57
CA PRO A 52 -3.66 10.23 -21.82
C PRO A 52 -4.74 11.33 -21.81
N ASP A 53 -5.65 11.25 -20.85
CA ASP A 53 -6.77 12.16 -20.64
C ASP A 53 -6.91 12.53 -19.16
N SER A 54 -7.97 13.27 -18.80
CA SER A 54 -8.20 13.71 -17.43
C SER A 54 -8.39 12.53 -16.45
N TYR A 55 -8.95 11.41 -16.91
CA TYR A 55 -9.12 10.22 -16.06
C TYR A 55 -7.76 9.60 -15.75
N ALA A 56 -6.90 9.46 -16.76
CA ALA A 56 -5.57 8.91 -16.55
C ALA A 56 -4.71 9.82 -15.68
N GLU A 57 -4.85 11.14 -15.80
CA GLU A 57 -4.17 12.12 -14.94
C GLU A 57 -4.59 11.96 -13.47
N GLU A 58 -5.89 11.85 -13.20
CA GLU A 58 -6.40 11.58 -11.84
C GLU A 58 -5.83 10.26 -11.28
N LYS A 59 -5.79 9.20 -12.09
CA LYS A 59 -5.20 7.92 -11.68
C LYS A 59 -3.71 8.01 -11.42
N TYR A 60 -2.99 8.79 -12.22
CA TYR A 60 -1.57 9.01 -12.00
C TYR A 60 -1.32 9.74 -10.68
N GLN A 61 -2.10 10.78 -10.35
CA GLN A 61 -1.97 11.46 -9.06
C GLN A 61 -2.26 10.53 -7.87
N GLN A 62 -3.35 9.76 -7.94
CA GLN A 62 -3.68 8.75 -6.92
C GLN A 62 -2.56 7.73 -6.75
N PHE A 63 -1.95 7.29 -7.85
CA PHE A 63 -0.80 6.40 -7.80
C PHE A 63 0.38 7.06 -7.07
N ARG A 64 0.73 8.31 -7.41
CA ARG A 64 1.82 9.05 -6.75
C ARG A 64 1.58 9.20 -5.24
N GLU A 65 0.35 9.54 -4.84
CA GLU A 65 -0.03 9.66 -3.43
C GLU A 65 0.09 8.31 -2.71
N MET A 66 -0.43 7.23 -3.31
CA MET A 66 -0.35 5.88 -2.75
C MET A 66 1.11 5.48 -2.46
N ILE A 67 2.03 5.71 -3.41
CA ILE A 67 3.45 5.41 -3.21
C ILE A 67 4.02 6.18 -2.02
N SER A 68 3.70 7.48 -1.92
CA SER A 68 4.17 8.30 -0.80
C SER A 68 3.71 7.80 0.57
N TYR A 69 2.49 7.23 0.65
CA TYR A 69 1.97 6.67 1.88
C TYR A 69 2.52 5.27 2.18
N LEU A 70 2.78 4.45 1.17
CA LEU A 70 3.41 3.13 1.37
C LEU A 70 4.78 3.26 2.03
N ASP A 71 5.56 4.29 1.67
CA ASP A 71 6.87 4.57 2.27
C ASP A 71 6.80 4.99 3.75
N CYS A 72 5.62 5.34 4.26
CA CYS A 72 5.44 5.69 5.68
C CYS A 72 5.33 4.47 6.60
N PHE A 73 5.21 3.26 6.06
CA PHE A 73 5.07 2.02 6.82
C PHE A 73 6.23 1.07 6.52
N ASP A 74 6.74 0.39 7.54
CA ASP A 74 7.67 -0.72 7.34
C ASP A 74 6.94 -1.97 6.82
N SER A 75 7.70 -2.88 6.19
CA SER A 75 7.13 -4.10 5.60
C SER A 75 6.49 -5.05 6.63
N GLU A 76 6.93 -5.03 7.89
CA GLU A 76 6.34 -5.86 8.94
C GLU A 76 4.95 -5.34 9.33
N SER A 77 4.82 -4.02 9.52
CA SER A 77 3.55 -3.35 9.79
C SER A 77 2.54 -3.56 8.67
N LEU A 78 2.97 -3.42 7.41
CA LEU A 78 2.14 -3.69 6.23
C LEU A 78 1.72 -5.18 6.15
N ALA A 79 2.63 -6.11 6.42
CA ALA A 79 2.32 -7.54 6.41
C ALA A 79 1.27 -7.92 7.47
N LYS A 80 1.38 -7.37 8.69
CA LYS A 80 0.36 -7.56 9.75
C LYS A 80 -1.03 -7.08 9.30
N MET A 81 -1.09 -5.93 8.64
CA MET A 81 -2.36 -5.40 8.12
C MET A 81 -2.95 -6.29 7.01
N ILE A 82 -2.12 -6.88 6.15
CA ILE A 82 -2.57 -7.82 5.10
C ILE A 82 -3.11 -9.11 5.73
N GLU A 83 -2.39 -9.70 6.69
CA GLU A 83 -2.82 -10.95 7.34
C GLU A 83 -4.10 -10.78 8.14
N ALA A 84 -4.27 -9.62 8.81
CA ALA A 84 -5.50 -9.31 9.53
C ALA A 84 -6.73 -9.14 8.62
N GLY A 85 -6.53 -8.93 7.32
CA GLY A 85 -7.59 -8.77 6.33
C GLY A 85 -8.01 -10.06 5.62
N GLN A 86 -7.35 -11.18 5.90
CA GLN A 86 -7.68 -12.51 5.35
C GLN A 86 -8.72 -13.24 6.20
#